data_AF-A0A9D2FE86-F1
#
_entry.id   AF-A0A9D2FE86-F1
#
_cell.length_a   1.000
_cell.length_b   1.000
_cell.length_c   1.000
_cell.angle_alpha   90.00
_cell.angle_beta   90.00
_cell.angle_gamma   90.00
#
_symmetry.space_group_name_H-M   'P 1'
#
loop_
_entity.id
_entity.type
_entity.pdbx_description
1 polymer ?
#
loop_
_entity_poly.entity_id
_entity_poly.type
_entity_poly.pdbx_seq_one_letter_code
_entity_poly.pdbx_strand_id
1 'polypeptide(L)'
;SETSPILAPFIYGTLERLLLPFGLHHMLTIPMNYTSFGGTYTILTGANAGTQVFGQDPLWLAWVTDLINLKNAGDLAGYENLLTTVTPARFKVGQMIGATGLLIGIALGMLRRVDPDKRKSYRSMFISTIAAVLLTGVTEPLEFMFMFCAIPLYVVYAVLQGVAFAMAGVIHLRLHSFGNLELLSRLPMSFTAGLGGDVLNFVICCVVFFIIGYFVSYFMIGKFQFATPGRLGNYTDDAGDEEAAPAAAPAGQAAGKDSQPERIIALLGGRENIVDVDACMTRLRVTVKDPAKVAGKDAWKAEGALGLILKDTGVQAIYGPKADVLKSDINDIL
;
A
#
# COMPACT_ATOMS: atom_id res chain seq x y z
N SER A 1 -11.76 -15.54 19.26
CA SER A 1 -12.48 -16.79 19.58
C SER A 1 -11.52 -17.81 20.18
N GLU A 2 -11.78 -18.27 21.40
CA GLU A 2 -11.04 -19.38 22.03
C GLU A 2 -11.26 -20.70 21.28
N THR A 3 -12.43 -20.86 20.64
CA THR A 3 -12.79 -22.07 19.89
C THR A 3 -12.07 -22.19 18.55
N SER A 4 -11.39 -21.14 18.10
CA SER A 4 -10.67 -21.13 16.82
C SER A 4 -9.40 -20.27 16.93
N PRO A 5 -8.33 -20.78 17.58
CA PRO A 5 -7.09 -20.05 17.79
C PRO A 5 -6.40 -19.68 16.47
N ILE A 6 -6.41 -20.61 15.51
CA ILE A 6 -5.67 -20.54 14.23
C ILE A 6 -6.57 -20.15 13.06
N LEU A 7 -7.71 -20.82 12.89
CA LEU A 7 -8.57 -20.67 11.71
C LEU A 7 -9.27 -19.31 11.66
N ALA A 8 -9.70 -18.74 12.79
CA ALA A 8 -10.34 -17.43 12.78
C ALA A 8 -9.39 -16.29 12.33
N PRO A 9 -8.15 -16.15 12.87
CA PRO A 9 -7.18 -15.19 12.34
C PRO A 9 -6.83 -15.45 10.87
N PHE A 10 -6.71 -16.72 10.46
CA PHE A 10 -6.46 -17.07 9.05
C PHE A 10 -7.53 -16.49 8.12
N ILE A 11 -8.81 -16.79 8.40
CA ILE A 11 -9.94 -16.32 7.58
C ILE A 11 -9.98 -14.79 7.57
N TYR A 12 -9.82 -14.16 8.73
CA TYR A 12 -9.81 -12.71 8.84
C TYR A 12 -8.72 -12.08 7.97
N GLY A 13 -7.47 -12.55 8.09
CA GLY A 13 -6.34 -11.99 7.35
C GLY A 13 -6.44 -12.22 5.85
N THR A 14 -6.91 -13.40 5.41
CA THR A 14 -7.15 -13.67 3.99
C THR A 14 -8.28 -12.81 3.44
N LEU A 15 -9.41 -12.72 4.15
CA LEU A 15 -10.55 -11.92 3.70
C LEU A 15 -10.21 -10.43 3.64
N GLU A 16 -9.47 -9.91 4.64
CA GLU A 16 -9.01 -8.53 4.65
C GLU A 16 -8.25 -8.19 3.35
N ARG A 17 -7.32 -9.05 2.93
CA ARG A 17 -6.59 -8.85 1.67
C ARG A 17 -7.49 -8.97 0.46
N LEU A 18 -8.37 -9.96 0.40
CA LEU A 18 -9.27 -10.12 -0.75
C LEU A 18 -10.24 -8.92 -0.92
N LEU A 19 -10.57 -8.22 0.17
CA LEU A 19 -11.43 -7.02 0.15
C LEU A 19 -10.65 -5.72 -0.15
N LEU A 20 -9.32 -5.74 -0.05
CA LEU A 20 -8.50 -4.54 -0.20
C LEU A 20 -8.59 -3.87 -1.57
N PRO A 21 -8.57 -4.58 -2.71
CA PRO A 21 -8.68 -3.96 -4.04
C PRO A 21 -9.99 -3.20 -4.25
N PHE A 22 -11.01 -3.51 -3.44
CA PHE A 22 -12.34 -2.90 -3.50
C PHE A 22 -12.54 -1.81 -2.45
N GLY A 23 -11.53 -1.54 -1.60
CA GLY A 23 -11.66 -0.63 -0.45
C GLY A 23 -12.61 -1.13 0.65
N LEU A 24 -13.14 -2.36 0.53
CA LEU A 24 -14.14 -2.90 1.45
C LEU A 24 -13.54 -3.47 2.75
N HIS A 25 -12.23 -3.63 2.79
CA HIS A 25 -11.52 -4.17 3.96
C HIS A 25 -11.73 -3.31 5.24
N HIS A 26 -11.99 -2.01 5.11
CA HIS A 26 -12.36 -1.15 6.24
C HIS A 26 -13.66 -1.54 6.94
N MET A 27 -14.60 -2.18 6.22
CA MET A 27 -15.83 -2.71 6.81
C MET A 27 -15.56 -3.88 7.77
N LEU A 28 -14.39 -4.51 7.67
CA LEU A 28 -13.94 -5.56 8.56
C LEU A 28 -12.98 -5.01 9.63
N THR A 29 -12.00 -4.22 9.22
CA THR A 29 -10.92 -3.79 10.12
C THR A 29 -11.36 -2.75 11.14
N ILE A 30 -12.21 -1.78 10.77
CA ILE A 30 -12.66 -0.75 11.72
C ILE A 30 -13.49 -1.36 12.85
N PRO A 31 -14.53 -2.19 12.59
CA PRO A 31 -15.26 -2.86 13.67
C PRO A 31 -14.38 -3.74 14.55
N MET A 32 -13.43 -4.49 13.96
CA MET A 32 -12.53 -5.35 14.73
C MET A 32 -11.62 -4.54 15.67
N ASN A 33 -11.12 -3.39 15.24
CA ASN A 33 -10.12 -2.65 16.02
C ASN A 33 -10.73 -1.62 16.98
N TYR A 34 -11.94 -1.12 16.71
CA TYR A 34 -12.49 0.05 17.41
C TYR A 34 -13.93 -0.10 17.91
N THR A 35 -14.56 -1.26 17.78
CA THR A 35 -15.92 -1.48 18.29
C THR A 35 -16.01 -2.77 19.11
N SER A 36 -17.16 -2.99 19.76
CA SER A 36 -17.43 -4.20 20.55
C SER A 36 -17.36 -5.49 19.74
N PHE A 37 -17.41 -5.43 18.40
CA PHE A 37 -17.18 -6.57 17.53
C PHE A 37 -15.80 -7.19 17.75
N GLY A 38 -14.79 -6.35 17.98
CA GLY A 38 -13.44 -6.79 18.34
C GLY A 38 -13.30 -7.31 19.77
N GLY A 39 -14.37 -7.29 20.56
CA GLY A 39 -14.34 -7.59 21.98
C GLY A 39 -14.26 -6.36 22.86
N THR A 40 -14.42 -6.60 24.16
CA THR A 40 -14.44 -5.59 25.21
C THR A 40 -13.45 -5.97 26.29
N TYR A 41 -12.81 -4.98 26.89
CA TYR A 41 -11.88 -5.20 28.00
C TYR A 41 -12.20 -4.24 29.14
N THR A 42 -12.24 -4.77 30.36
CA THR A 42 -12.43 -3.97 31.57
C THR A 42 -11.06 -3.69 32.17
N ILE A 43 -10.72 -2.40 32.30
CA ILE A 43 -9.43 -1.97 32.84
C ILE A 43 -9.32 -2.42 34.30
N LEU A 44 -8.20 -3.05 34.66
CA LEU A 44 -7.98 -3.62 35.98
C LEU A 44 -7.29 -2.64 36.94
N THR A 45 -6.47 -1.73 36.43
CA THR A 45 -5.59 -0.88 37.23
C THR A 45 -5.63 0.59 36.81
N GLY A 46 -4.99 1.45 37.61
CA GLY A 46 -4.86 2.88 37.32
C GLY A 46 -6.16 3.68 37.53
N ALA A 47 -6.16 4.93 37.08
CA ALA A 47 -7.27 5.87 37.33
C ALA A 47 -8.59 5.47 36.67
N ASN A 48 -8.54 4.66 35.61
CA ASN A 48 -9.70 4.23 34.84
C ASN A 48 -10.14 2.79 35.18
N ALA A 49 -9.65 2.21 36.29
CA ALA A 49 -10.04 0.87 36.71
C ALA A 49 -11.56 0.71 36.81
N GLY A 50 -12.07 -0.41 36.32
CA GLY A 50 -13.51 -0.71 36.24
C GLY A 50 -14.23 -0.14 35.01
N THR A 51 -13.59 0.72 34.21
CA THR A 51 -14.16 1.19 32.93
C THR A 51 -13.88 0.22 31.80
N GLN A 52 -14.68 0.29 30.73
CA GLN A 52 -14.55 -0.59 29.56
C GLN A 52 -13.99 0.15 28.35
N VAL A 53 -13.17 -0.57 27.59
CA VAL A 53 -12.72 -0.19 26.25
C VAL A 53 -13.19 -1.19 25.20
N PHE A 54 -13.34 -0.74 23.96
CA PHE A 54 -13.95 -1.50 22.88
C PHE A 54 -12.98 -1.64 21.69
N GLY A 55 -12.89 -2.85 21.15
CA GLY A 55 -12.05 -3.14 19.98
C GLY A 55 -10.61 -3.51 20.34
N GLN A 56 -9.94 -4.18 19.40
CA GLN A 56 -8.62 -4.77 19.62
C GLN A 56 -7.51 -3.76 19.94
N ASP A 57 -7.55 -2.54 19.40
CA ASP A 57 -6.48 -1.56 19.60
C ASP A 57 -6.55 -0.94 21.01
N PRO A 58 -7.70 -0.38 21.47
CA PRO A 58 -7.84 0.04 22.87
C PRO A 58 -7.65 -1.11 23.87
N LEU A 59 -8.12 -2.32 23.53
CA LEU A 59 -7.94 -3.50 24.36
C LEU A 59 -6.46 -3.82 24.58
N TRP A 60 -5.65 -3.84 23.51
CA TRP A 60 -4.21 -4.12 23.66
C TRP A 60 -3.52 -3.06 24.53
N LEU A 61 -3.84 -1.78 24.34
CA LEU A 61 -3.28 -0.66 25.12
C LEU A 61 -3.64 -0.74 26.60
N ALA A 62 -4.90 -1.02 26.93
CA ALA A 62 -5.35 -1.21 28.30
C ALA A 62 -4.70 -2.44 28.94
N TRP A 63 -4.69 -3.58 28.21
CA TRP A 63 -4.12 -4.84 28.67
C TRP A 63 -2.62 -4.72 28.99
N VAL A 64 -1.82 -4.12 28.11
CA VAL A 64 -0.38 -3.99 28.33
C VAL A 64 -0.09 -3.01 29.48
N THR A 65 -0.93 -1.98 29.66
CA THR A 65 -0.81 -1.04 30.77
C THR A 65 -1.13 -1.73 32.10
N ASP A 66 -2.18 -2.56 32.15
CA ASP A 66 -2.50 -3.35 33.34
C ASP A 66 -1.39 -4.35 33.69
N LEU A 67 -0.80 -5.03 32.70
CA LEU A 67 0.35 -5.91 32.95
C LEU A 67 1.51 -5.15 33.62
N ILE A 68 1.84 -3.95 33.12
CA ILE A 68 2.90 -3.13 33.68
C ILE A 68 2.57 -2.72 35.11
N ASN A 69 1.35 -2.26 35.36
CA ASN A 69 0.92 -1.79 36.68
C ASN A 69 0.88 -2.91 37.71
N LEU A 70 0.35 -4.09 37.36
CA LEU A 70 0.33 -5.27 38.23
C LEU A 70 1.75 -5.69 38.61
N LYS A 71 2.65 -5.74 37.63
CA LYS A 71 4.06 -6.07 37.84
C LYS A 71 4.76 -5.04 38.73
N ASN A 72 4.53 -3.74 38.52
CA ASN A 72 5.10 -2.68 39.34
C ASN A 72 4.56 -2.68 40.78
N ALA A 73 3.31 -3.10 40.97
CA ALA A 73 2.69 -3.27 42.28
C ALA A 73 3.14 -4.56 43.00
N GLY A 74 3.89 -5.44 42.34
CA GLY A 74 4.30 -6.74 42.87
C GLY A 74 3.20 -7.81 42.86
N ASP A 75 2.06 -7.54 42.21
CA ASP A 75 0.97 -8.51 42.04
C ASP A 75 1.26 -9.47 40.89
N LEU A 76 2.15 -10.43 41.15
CA LEU A 76 2.54 -11.45 40.18
C LEU A 76 1.40 -12.43 39.86
N ALA A 77 0.50 -12.67 40.82
CA ALA A 77 -0.64 -13.56 40.59
C ALA A 77 -1.64 -12.94 39.61
N GLY A 78 -1.97 -11.66 39.79
CA GLY A 78 -2.80 -10.89 38.86
C GLY A 78 -2.15 -10.77 37.48
N TYR A 79 -0.83 -10.51 37.44
CA TYR A 79 -0.06 -10.45 36.19
C TYR A 79 -0.15 -11.77 35.40
N GLU A 80 0.15 -12.91 36.02
CA GLU A 80 0.11 -14.21 35.34
C GLU A 80 -1.31 -14.59 34.90
N ASN A 81 -2.31 -14.28 35.73
CA ASN A 81 -3.71 -14.49 35.36
C ASN A 81 -4.09 -13.65 34.13
N LEU A 82 -3.73 -12.37 34.08
CA LEU A 82 -4.02 -11.50 32.93
C LEU A 82 -3.30 -11.97 31.66
N LEU A 83 -2.05 -12.41 31.79
CA LEU A 83 -1.21 -12.87 30.69
C LEU A 83 -1.75 -14.16 30.02
N THR A 84 -2.43 -15.00 30.81
CA THR A 84 -2.96 -16.31 30.38
C THR A 84 -4.42 -16.27 29.93
N THR A 85 -5.22 -15.37 30.48
CA THR A 85 -6.67 -15.29 30.19
C THR A 85 -7.01 -14.39 29.00
N VAL A 86 -6.18 -13.38 28.72
CA VAL A 86 -6.43 -12.43 27.62
C VAL A 86 -5.31 -12.50 26.59
N THR A 87 -5.67 -12.86 25.35
CA THR A 87 -4.73 -12.88 24.21
C THR A 87 -5.13 -11.83 23.18
N PRO A 88 -4.56 -10.60 23.25
CA PRO A 88 -4.86 -9.53 22.31
C PRO A 88 -4.14 -9.72 20.96
N ALA A 89 -4.42 -8.82 20.01
CA ALA A 89 -3.68 -8.64 18.76
C ALA A 89 -3.68 -9.82 17.77
N ARG A 90 -4.47 -10.87 18.03
CA ARG A 90 -4.62 -12.04 17.14
C ARG A 90 -5.08 -11.66 15.73
N PHE A 91 -5.87 -10.60 15.62
CA PHE A 91 -6.37 -10.05 14.36
C PHE A 91 -5.61 -8.78 13.92
N LYS A 92 -4.36 -8.61 14.39
CA LYS A 92 -3.49 -7.49 14.01
C LYS A 92 -2.08 -7.91 13.63
N VAL A 93 -1.43 -8.75 14.46
CA VAL A 93 0.00 -9.02 14.31
C VAL A 93 0.37 -9.66 12.96
N GLY A 94 -0.57 -10.37 12.33
CA GLY A 94 -0.40 -10.86 10.96
C GLY A 94 -0.19 -9.73 9.96
N GLN A 95 -0.93 -8.61 10.06
CA GLN A 95 -0.74 -7.43 9.22
C GLN A 95 0.65 -6.81 9.41
N MET A 96 1.14 -6.77 10.65
CA MET A 96 2.49 -6.30 10.96
C MET A 96 3.56 -7.18 10.29
N ILE A 97 3.41 -8.51 10.36
CA ILE A 97 4.29 -9.47 9.66
C ILE A 97 4.19 -9.27 8.13
N GLY A 98 2.99 -8.98 7.64
CA GLY A 98 2.70 -8.66 6.24
C GLY A 98 3.52 -7.48 5.74
N ALA A 99 3.39 -6.33 6.41
CA ALA A 99 4.04 -5.09 6.03
C ALA A 99 5.56 -5.10 6.24
N THR A 100 6.06 -5.77 7.29
CA THR A 100 7.49 -5.77 7.64
C THR A 100 8.27 -6.87 6.95
N GLY A 101 7.67 -8.04 6.73
CA GLY A 101 8.33 -9.23 6.19
C GLY A 101 7.82 -9.61 4.81
N LEU A 102 6.60 -10.14 4.76
CA LEU A 102 6.04 -10.81 3.58
C LEU A 102 6.07 -9.93 2.32
N LEU A 103 5.54 -8.72 2.44
CA LEU A 103 5.40 -7.80 1.31
C LEU A 103 6.76 -7.24 0.85
N ILE A 104 7.71 -7.10 1.78
CA ILE A 104 9.08 -6.68 1.47
C ILE A 104 9.81 -7.79 0.72
N GLY A 105 9.59 -9.05 1.09
CA GLY A 105 10.06 -10.22 0.33
C GLY A 105 9.49 -10.22 -1.08
N ILE A 106 8.17 -10.00 -1.21
CA ILE A 106 7.50 -9.92 -2.52
C ILE A 106 8.12 -8.79 -3.36
N ALA A 107 8.28 -7.60 -2.80
CA ALA A 107 8.87 -6.44 -3.47
C ALA A 107 10.29 -6.72 -3.96
N LEU A 108 11.12 -7.40 -3.15
CA LEU A 108 12.45 -7.80 -3.58
C LEU A 108 12.40 -8.81 -4.73
N GLY A 109 11.47 -9.77 -4.69
CA GLY A 109 11.28 -10.71 -5.79
C GLY A 109 10.85 -10.03 -7.10
N MET A 110 9.98 -9.02 -7.03
CA MET A 110 9.63 -8.18 -8.17
C MET A 110 10.84 -7.39 -8.68
N LEU A 111 11.58 -6.70 -7.80
CA LEU A 111 12.78 -5.96 -8.16
C LEU A 111 13.83 -6.84 -8.85
N ARG A 112 14.00 -8.09 -8.41
CA ARG A 112 14.92 -9.05 -9.05
C ARG A 112 14.45 -9.55 -10.40
N ARG A 113 13.16 -9.37 -10.71
CA ARG A 113 12.55 -9.75 -11.99
C ARG A 113 12.43 -8.59 -12.98
N VAL A 114 12.75 -7.35 -12.57
CA VAL A 114 12.90 -6.20 -13.47
C VAL A 114 13.93 -6.54 -14.55
N ASP A 115 13.63 -6.11 -15.78
CA ASP A 115 14.47 -6.32 -16.95
C ASP A 115 15.87 -5.71 -16.71
N PRO A 116 16.96 -6.39 -17.10
CA PRO A 116 18.32 -6.05 -16.65
C PRO A 116 18.74 -4.60 -16.91
N ASP A 117 18.36 -4.08 -18.07
CA ASP A 117 18.53 -2.71 -18.57
C ASP A 117 17.80 -1.67 -17.72
N LYS A 118 16.65 -2.01 -17.14
CA LYS A 118 15.76 -1.07 -16.41
C LYS A 118 15.95 -1.08 -14.90
N ARG A 119 16.68 -2.07 -14.36
CA ARG A 119 16.87 -2.25 -12.89
C ARG A 119 17.35 -1.01 -12.17
N LYS A 120 18.23 -0.21 -12.80
CA LYS A 120 18.78 0.99 -12.17
C LYS A 120 17.69 2.04 -11.94
N SER A 121 16.79 2.23 -12.92
CA SER A 121 15.69 3.20 -12.84
C SER A 121 14.64 2.77 -11.80
N TYR A 122 14.28 1.49 -11.78
CA TYR A 122 13.27 0.98 -10.85
C TYR A 122 13.73 0.84 -9.40
N ARG A 123 15.03 0.73 -9.16
CA ARG A 123 15.57 0.51 -7.81
C ARG A 123 15.15 1.60 -6.83
N SER A 124 15.15 2.87 -7.24
CA SER A 124 14.74 4.00 -6.38
C SER A 124 13.27 3.92 -6.02
N MET A 125 12.40 3.63 -7.00
CA MET A 125 10.96 3.44 -6.79
C MET A 125 10.71 2.34 -5.77
N PHE A 126 11.28 1.14 -5.96
CA PHE A 126 11.12 0.04 -5.01
C PHE A 126 11.61 0.39 -3.61
N ILE A 127 12.78 1.01 -3.46
CA ILE A 127 13.32 1.40 -2.14
C ILE A 127 12.41 2.39 -1.45
N SER A 128 11.92 3.41 -2.16
CA SER A 128 11.02 4.42 -1.61
C SER A 128 9.70 3.81 -1.15
N THR A 129 9.08 2.97 -1.99
CA THR A 129 7.82 2.30 -1.65
C THR A 129 8.00 1.33 -0.49
N ILE A 130 9.07 0.52 -0.49
CA ILE A 130 9.41 -0.37 0.63
C ILE A 130 9.56 0.41 1.93
N ALA A 131 10.26 1.55 1.91
CA ALA A 131 10.43 2.38 3.09
C ALA A 131 9.08 2.92 3.60
N ALA A 132 8.21 3.40 2.71
CA ALA A 132 6.88 3.87 3.08
C ALA A 132 6.06 2.75 3.76
N VAL A 133 6.01 1.56 3.17
CA VAL A 133 5.28 0.41 3.75
C VAL A 133 5.87 -0.02 5.09
N LEU A 134 7.20 -0.14 5.19
CA LEU A 134 7.88 -0.51 6.45
C LEU A 134 7.55 0.49 7.56
N LEU A 135 7.69 1.79 7.28
CA LEU A 135 7.55 2.80 8.32
C LEU A 135 6.09 2.98 8.75
N THR A 136 5.18 3.07 7.79
CA THR A 136 3.78 3.44 8.03
C THR A 136 2.84 2.26 8.23
N GLY A 137 3.18 1.08 7.70
CA GLY A 137 2.28 -0.08 7.69
C GLY A 137 1.17 -0.01 6.64
N VAL A 138 1.09 1.07 5.85
CA VAL A 138 0.20 1.18 4.68
C VAL A 138 0.77 0.31 3.57
N THR A 139 0.05 -0.72 3.14
CA THR A 139 0.57 -1.78 2.24
C THR A 139 0.25 -1.56 0.77
N GLU A 140 -0.77 -0.75 0.50
CA GLU A 140 -1.34 -0.46 -0.80
C GLU A 140 -0.29 -0.08 -1.86
N PRO A 141 0.72 0.77 -1.55
CA PRO A 141 1.72 1.14 -2.55
C PRO A 141 2.50 -0.04 -3.15
N LEU A 142 2.74 -1.11 -2.37
CA LEU A 142 3.37 -2.33 -2.87
C LEU A 142 2.36 -3.31 -3.46
N GLU A 143 1.17 -3.44 -2.87
CA GLU A 143 0.13 -4.34 -3.38
C GLU A 143 -0.36 -3.92 -4.77
N PHE A 144 -0.49 -2.61 -5.02
CA PHE A 144 -0.92 -2.05 -6.30
C PHE A 144 0.04 -2.36 -7.45
N MET A 145 1.32 -2.61 -7.14
CA MET A 145 2.31 -3.00 -8.13
C MET A 145 2.03 -4.36 -8.77
N PHE A 146 1.26 -5.26 -8.14
CA PHE A 146 1.03 -6.61 -8.68
C PHE A 146 -0.42 -7.11 -8.62
N MET A 147 -1.30 -6.50 -7.83
CA MET A 147 -2.66 -7.05 -7.64
C MET A 147 -3.46 -7.18 -8.92
N PHE A 148 -3.28 -6.27 -9.89
CA PHE A 148 -4.02 -6.27 -11.16
C PHE A 148 -3.26 -6.96 -12.31
N CYS A 149 -1.93 -6.92 -12.31
CA CYS A 149 -1.13 -7.56 -13.35
C CYS A 149 -0.76 -9.02 -13.05
N ALA A 150 -0.94 -9.46 -11.80
CA ALA A 150 -0.60 -10.79 -11.31
C ALA A 150 -1.65 -11.32 -10.31
N ILE A 151 -2.93 -11.35 -10.71
CA ILE A 151 -4.05 -11.80 -9.85
C ILE A 151 -3.77 -13.15 -9.16
N PRO A 152 -3.22 -14.19 -9.83
CA PRO A 152 -2.90 -15.45 -9.14
C PRO A 152 -1.88 -15.27 -8.01
N LEU A 153 -0.86 -14.42 -8.20
CA LEU A 153 0.09 -14.08 -7.13
C LEU A 153 -0.60 -13.32 -5.99
N TYR A 154 -1.56 -12.45 -6.31
CA TYR A 154 -2.34 -11.74 -5.30
C TYR A 154 -3.19 -12.67 -4.43
N VAL A 155 -3.82 -13.67 -5.03
CA VAL A 155 -4.59 -14.68 -4.28
C VAL A 155 -3.67 -15.51 -3.38
N VAL A 156 -2.50 -15.93 -3.87
CA VAL A 156 -1.50 -16.62 -3.05
C VAL A 156 -1.00 -15.73 -1.91
N TYR A 157 -0.73 -14.45 -2.20
CA TYR A 157 -0.37 -13.46 -1.18
C TYR A 157 -1.45 -13.32 -0.10
N ALA A 158 -2.73 -13.23 -0.47
CA ALA A 158 -3.83 -13.16 0.49
C ALA A 158 -3.91 -14.40 1.40
N VAL A 159 -3.64 -15.59 0.86
CA VAL A 159 -3.56 -16.82 1.66
C VAL A 159 -2.35 -16.79 2.59
N LEU A 160 -1.16 -16.42 2.09
CA LEU A 160 0.05 -16.28 2.91
C LEU A 160 -0.13 -15.23 4.02
N GLN A 161 -0.83 -14.14 3.73
CA GLN A 161 -1.20 -13.15 4.72
C GLN A 161 -2.09 -13.79 5.81
N GLY A 162 -3.11 -14.56 5.42
CA GLY A 162 -3.90 -15.35 6.37
C GLY A 162 -3.03 -16.28 7.23
N VAL A 163 -2.04 -16.96 6.65
CA VAL A 163 -1.10 -17.80 7.43
C VAL A 163 -0.32 -16.95 8.43
N ALA A 164 0.12 -15.73 8.07
CA ALA A 164 0.79 -14.83 9.00
C ALA A 164 -0.11 -14.43 10.18
N PHE A 165 -1.41 -14.22 9.95
CA PHE A 165 -2.39 -14.01 11.02
C PHE A 165 -2.59 -15.27 11.87
N ALA A 166 -2.63 -16.45 11.24
CA ALA A 166 -2.80 -17.73 11.91
C ALA A 166 -1.68 -18.02 12.93
N MET A 167 -0.48 -17.48 12.70
CA MET A 167 0.66 -17.63 13.62
C MET A 167 0.39 -17.11 15.03
N ALA A 168 -0.53 -16.14 15.19
CA ALA A 168 -0.94 -15.66 16.51
C ALA A 168 -1.67 -16.72 17.36
N GLY A 169 -2.13 -17.81 16.73
CA GLY A 169 -2.68 -18.99 17.39
C GLY A 169 -1.69 -20.14 17.57
N VAL A 170 -0.45 -19.98 17.09
CA VAL A 170 0.60 -21.02 17.14
C VAL A 170 1.72 -20.63 18.11
N ILE A 171 2.11 -19.36 18.10
CA ILE A 171 3.16 -18.81 18.97
C ILE A 171 2.71 -17.47 19.55
N HIS A 172 3.33 -17.06 20.67
CA HIS A 172 3.02 -15.79 21.30
C HIS A 172 3.50 -14.60 20.45
N LEU A 173 2.53 -13.85 19.94
CA LEU A 173 2.69 -12.69 19.06
C LEU A 173 1.71 -11.58 19.48
N ARG A 174 1.68 -11.25 20.78
CA ARG A 174 0.74 -10.29 21.37
C ARG A 174 1.23 -8.84 21.20
N LEU A 175 1.57 -8.47 19.98
CA LEU A 175 2.01 -7.12 19.61
C LEU A 175 0.96 -6.47 18.71
N HIS A 176 0.62 -5.22 19.00
CA HIS A 176 -0.33 -4.45 18.21
C HIS A 176 0.30 -3.11 17.81
N SER A 177 0.49 -2.87 16.52
CA SER A 177 0.88 -1.58 15.95
C SER A 177 0.48 -1.52 14.47
N PHE A 178 0.45 -0.31 13.91
CA PHE A 178 0.32 -0.06 12.48
C PHE A 178 1.61 0.59 11.97
N GLY A 179 2.43 -0.22 11.30
CA GLY A 179 3.76 0.17 10.85
C GLY A 179 4.83 0.07 11.93
N ASN A 180 6.08 0.17 11.49
CA ASN A 180 7.23 0.06 12.40
C ASN A 180 7.49 1.32 13.21
N LEU A 181 7.05 2.50 12.76
CA LEU A 181 7.15 3.73 13.58
C LEU A 181 6.34 3.59 14.88
N GLU A 182 5.11 3.08 14.77
CA GLU A 182 4.28 2.82 15.94
C GLU A 182 4.79 1.61 16.74
N LEU A 183 5.33 0.58 16.08
CA LEU A 183 5.96 -0.53 16.81
C LEU A 183 7.09 -0.01 17.70
N LEU A 184 7.97 0.83 17.16
CA LEU A 184 9.11 1.40 17.90
C LEU A 184 8.66 2.20 19.13
N SER A 185 7.57 2.96 19.03
CA SER A 185 7.02 3.70 20.19
C SER A 185 6.40 2.77 21.25
N ARG A 186 5.87 1.61 20.85
CA ARG A 186 5.24 0.60 21.72
C ARG A 186 6.24 -0.45 22.29
N LEU A 187 7.47 -0.52 21.77
CA LEU A 187 8.49 -1.48 22.25
C LEU A 187 8.86 -1.30 23.73
N PRO A 188 9.16 -0.08 24.24
CA PRO A 188 9.50 0.08 25.66
C PRO A 188 8.42 -0.45 26.60
N MET A 189 7.15 -0.17 26.28
CA MET A 189 5.98 -0.67 27.00
C MET A 189 5.90 -2.19 26.94
N SER A 190 6.09 -2.79 25.75
CA SER A 190 6.08 -4.25 25.56
C SER A 190 7.17 -4.95 26.39
N PHE A 191 8.39 -4.41 26.42
CA PHE A 191 9.48 -4.96 27.23
C PHE A 191 9.20 -4.84 28.73
N THR A 192 8.65 -3.71 29.17
CA THR A 192 8.29 -3.48 30.58
C THR A 192 7.23 -4.49 31.03
N ALA A 193 6.25 -4.75 30.17
CA ALA A 193 5.19 -5.75 30.33
C ALA A 193 5.67 -7.21 30.24
N GLY A 194 6.97 -7.48 29.98
CA GLY A 194 7.50 -8.84 29.90
C GLY A 194 7.32 -9.54 28.54
N LEU A 195 6.95 -8.80 27.49
CA LEU A 195 6.66 -9.35 26.16
C LEU A 195 7.90 -9.47 25.26
N GLY A 196 9.11 -9.56 25.85
CA GLY A 196 10.36 -9.68 25.07
C GLY A 196 10.40 -10.93 24.18
N GLY A 197 9.78 -12.02 24.63
CA GLY A 197 9.61 -13.24 23.83
C GLY A 197 8.72 -13.03 22.62
N ASP A 198 7.60 -12.30 22.77
CA ASP A 198 6.70 -11.96 21.66
C ASP A 198 7.41 -11.09 20.61
N VAL A 199 8.27 -10.15 21.03
CA VAL A 199 9.11 -9.33 20.13
C VAL A 199 10.10 -10.20 19.34
N LEU A 200 10.77 -11.14 20.00
CA LEU A 200 11.69 -12.06 19.32
C LEU A 200 10.95 -12.94 18.30
N ASN A 201 9.81 -13.53 18.70
CA ASN A 201 8.96 -14.32 17.81
C ASN A 201 8.49 -13.51 16.60
N PHE A 202 8.12 -12.24 16.80
CA PHE A 202 7.71 -11.35 15.73
C PHE A 202 8.82 -11.11 14.71
N VAL A 203 10.06 -10.86 15.16
CA VAL A 203 11.22 -10.71 14.27
C VAL A 203 11.48 -11.99 13.48
N ILE A 204 11.44 -13.15 14.13
CA ILE A 204 11.62 -14.46 13.49
C ILE A 204 10.55 -14.66 12.41
N CYS A 205 9.27 -14.40 12.73
CA CYS A 205 8.18 -14.47 11.77
C CYS A 205 8.40 -13.53 10.58
N CYS A 206 8.79 -12.28 10.82
CA CYS A 206 9.08 -11.34 9.74
C CYS A 206 10.16 -11.86 8.78
N VAL A 207 11.25 -12.43 9.33
CA VAL A 207 12.33 -13.02 8.51
C VAL A 207 11.83 -14.23 7.71
N VAL A 208 11.09 -15.14 8.34
CA VAL A 208 10.54 -16.33 7.66
C VAL A 208 9.58 -15.93 6.54
N PHE A 209 8.65 -15.03 6.81
CA PHE A 209 7.69 -14.56 5.82
C PHE A 209 8.34 -13.70 4.72
N PHE A 210 9.40 -12.96 5.02
CA PHE A 210 10.22 -12.30 4.01
C PHE A 210 10.83 -13.32 3.04
N ILE A 211 11.43 -14.39 3.56
CA ILE A 211 12.02 -15.46 2.75
C ILE A 211 10.95 -16.13 1.88
N ILE A 212 9.81 -16.48 2.47
CA ILE A 212 8.67 -17.08 1.75
C ILE A 212 8.18 -16.13 0.65
N GLY A 213 7.92 -14.87 0.99
CA GLY A 213 7.44 -13.85 0.05
C GLY A 213 8.37 -13.68 -1.14
N TYR A 214 9.69 -13.63 -0.89
CA TYR A 214 10.71 -13.53 -1.93
C TYR A 214 10.68 -14.74 -2.87
N PHE A 215 10.75 -15.95 -2.34
CA PHE A 215 10.83 -17.14 -3.19
C PHE A 215 9.54 -17.39 -3.97
N VAL A 216 8.38 -17.20 -3.33
CA VAL A 216 7.07 -17.34 -3.98
C VAL A 216 6.92 -16.34 -5.12
N SER A 217 7.16 -15.05 -4.87
CA SER A 217 7.01 -14.03 -5.91
C SER A 217 8.05 -14.22 -7.02
N TYR A 218 9.33 -14.43 -6.67
CA TYR A 218 10.40 -14.65 -7.63
C TYR A 218 10.11 -15.84 -8.55
N PHE A 219 9.64 -16.95 -7.99
CA PHE A 219 9.26 -18.14 -8.76
C PHE A 219 8.04 -17.87 -9.64
N MET A 220 6.93 -17.40 -9.07
CA MET A 220 5.68 -17.21 -9.79
C MET A 220 5.81 -16.18 -10.92
N ILE A 221 6.46 -15.04 -10.68
CA ILE A 221 6.67 -14.01 -11.70
C ILE A 221 7.46 -14.56 -12.88
N GLY A 222 8.51 -15.35 -12.62
CA GLY A 222 9.31 -15.97 -13.68
C GLY A 222 8.57 -17.10 -14.40
N LYS A 223 7.85 -17.96 -13.68
CA LYS A 223 7.18 -19.14 -14.23
C LYS A 223 5.96 -18.77 -15.07
N PHE A 224 5.16 -17.82 -14.60
CA PHE A 224 3.90 -17.40 -15.23
C PHE A 224 4.04 -16.13 -16.07
N GLN A 225 5.24 -15.56 -16.15
CA GLN A 225 5.55 -14.41 -16.99
C GLN A 225 4.67 -13.19 -16.65
N PHE A 226 4.50 -12.88 -15.36
CA PHE A 226 3.70 -11.71 -14.94
C PHE A 226 4.38 -10.39 -15.32
N ALA A 227 3.59 -9.44 -15.83
CA ALA A 227 4.04 -8.10 -16.22
C ALA A 227 4.08 -7.15 -15.00
N THR A 228 4.95 -7.47 -14.03
CA THR A 228 5.22 -6.60 -12.87
C THR A 228 6.00 -5.34 -13.30
N PRO A 229 6.04 -4.26 -12.49
CA PRO A 229 6.74 -3.03 -12.86
C PRO A 229 8.19 -3.28 -13.27
N GLY A 230 8.60 -2.68 -14.38
CA GLY A 230 9.92 -2.84 -14.98
C GLY A 230 10.09 -4.13 -15.80
N ARG A 231 8.99 -4.77 -16.21
CA ARG A 231 9.01 -6.06 -16.93
C ARG A 231 7.84 -6.20 -17.91
N LEU A 232 8.09 -6.81 -19.07
CA LEU A 232 7.07 -7.21 -20.07
C LEU A 232 6.04 -6.10 -20.40
N GLY A 233 6.53 -4.91 -20.74
CA GLY A 233 5.68 -3.79 -21.16
C GLY A 233 5.11 -2.95 -20.02
N ASN A 234 5.28 -3.35 -18.76
CA ASN A 234 4.92 -2.52 -17.61
C ASN A 234 6.08 -1.58 -17.26
N TYR A 235 6.35 -0.62 -18.16
CA TYR A 235 7.44 0.35 -18.02
C TYR A 235 6.91 1.73 -17.62
N THR A 236 7.66 2.46 -16.80
CA THR A 236 7.47 3.88 -16.53
C THR A 236 8.13 4.66 -17.64
N ASP A 237 7.59 5.83 -17.97
CA ASP A 237 8.01 6.59 -19.15
C ASP A 237 9.48 7.05 -19.11
N ASP A 238 10.06 7.23 -17.92
CA ASP A 238 11.49 7.53 -17.72
C ASP A 238 12.43 6.31 -17.81
N ALA A 239 11.87 5.09 -17.97
CA ALA A 239 12.61 3.83 -18.00
C ALA A 239 12.37 3.03 -19.28
N GLY A 240 11.66 3.59 -20.25
CA GLY A 240 11.56 3.03 -21.58
C GLY A 240 12.83 3.37 -22.36
N ASP A 241 13.51 2.36 -22.92
CA ASP A 241 14.39 2.60 -24.05
C ASP A 241 13.55 3.29 -25.14
N GLU A 242 14.03 4.43 -25.61
CA GLU A 242 13.66 4.98 -26.91
C GLU A 242 14.08 3.98 -28.00
N GLU A 243 13.28 2.94 -28.26
CA GLU A 243 13.12 2.33 -29.60
C GLU A 243 12.22 1.09 -29.57
N ALA A 244 11.05 1.22 -30.23
CA ALA A 244 10.60 0.34 -31.31
C ALA A 244 9.13 0.65 -31.66
N ALA A 245 8.88 1.86 -32.18
CA ALA A 245 7.77 2.04 -33.12
C ALA A 245 8.31 1.73 -34.52
N PRO A 246 7.62 0.94 -35.36
CA PRO A 246 8.13 0.57 -36.66
C PRO A 246 8.24 1.79 -37.58
N ALA A 247 9.40 1.92 -38.22
CA ALA A 247 9.70 2.94 -39.20
C ALA A 247 8.77 2.89 -40.43
N ALA A 248 8.01 3.96 -40.64
CA ALA A 248 7.51 4.48 -41.93
C ALA A 248 6.90 5.87 -41.64
N ALA A 249 7.19 7.00 -42.29
CA ALA A 249 7.99 7.41 -43.44
C ALA A 249 8.38 8.91 -43.21
N PRO A 250 9.17 9.57 -44.07
CA PRO A 250 9.93 10.76 -43.70
C PRO A 250 9.14 12.08 -43.82
N ALA A 251 9.26 12.93 -42.80
CA ALA A 251 9.12 14.39 -42.88
C ALA A 251 10.00 14.93 -41.74
N GLY A 252 11.05 15.70 -41.95
CA GLY A 252 11.05 16.92 -42.74
C GLY A 252 10.81 18.10 -41.80
N GLN A 253 11.92 18.70 -41.34
CA GLN A 253 12.08 20.04 -40.75
C GLN A 253 12.03 20.18 -39.22
N ALA A 254 13.14 20.71 -38.70
CA ALA A 254 13.35 21.17 -37.34
C ALA A 254 12.66 22.52 -37.07
N ALA A 255 12.04 22.70 -35.91
CA ALA A 255 11.89 23.98 -35.20
C ALA A 255 11.26 23.78 -33.80
N GLY A 256 11.84 24.39 -32.76
CA GLY A 256 11.16 24.71 -31.50
C GLY A 256 11.59 23.91 -30.27
N LYS A 257 12.00 24.63 -29.23
CA LYS A 257 12.56 24.14 -27.96
C LYS A 257 11.46 24.04 -26.90
N ASP A 258 10.26 23.61 -27.29
CA ASP A 258 9.06 23.81 -26.47
C ASP A 258 8.71 22.50 -25.76
N SER A 259 8.44 22.59 -24.46
CA SER A 259 8.08 21.46 -23.60
C SER A 259 6.67 20.92 -23.93
N GLN A 260 6.38 19.65 -23.59
CA GLN A 260 5.04 19.07 -23.83
C GLN A 260 3.89 19.91 -23.23
N PRO A 261 4.02 20.47 -22.01
CA PRO A 261 3.04 21.43 -21.47
C PRO A 261 2.78 22.66 -22.36
N GLU A 262 3.83 23.25 -22.95
CA GLU A 262 3.68 24.41 -23.85
C GLU A 262 2.93 24.05 -25.13
N ARG A 263 3.18 22.85 -25.67
CA ARG A 263 2.42 22.34 -26.82
C ARG A 263 0.96 22.07 -26.46
N ILE A 264 0.68 21.54 -25.28
CA ILE A 264 -0.69 21.36 -24.79
C ILE A 264 -1.41 22.72 -24.63
N ILE A 265 -0.73 23.74 -24.11
CA ILE A 265 -1.27 25.11 -24.04
C ILE A 265 -1.59 25.65 -25.44
N ALA A 266 -0.72 25.39 -26.42
CA ALA A 266 -0.98 25.76 -27.81
C ALA A 266 -2.21 25.03 -28.38
N LEU A 267 -2.37 23.72 -28.09
CA LEU A 267 -3.54 22.93 -28.50
C LEU A 267 -4.84 23.42 -27.84
N LEU A 268 -4.76 24.04 -26.65
CA LEU A 268 -5.88 24.65 -25.95
C LEU A 268 -6.27 26.01 -26.53
N GLY A 269 -5.55 26.52 -27.54
CA GLY A 269 -5.80 27.81 -28.16
C GLY A 269 -5.10 28.98 -27.49
N GLY A 270 -4.01 28.72 -26.76
CA GLY A 270 -3.19 29.73 -26.09
C GLY A 270 -3.52 29.91 -24.61
N ARG A 271 -2.61 30.56 -23.87
CA ARG A 271 -2.73 30.80 -22.41
C ARG A 271 -3.98 31.60 -22.08
N GLU A 272 -4.29 32.59 -22.90
CA GLU A 272 -5.43 33.49 -22.77
C GLU A 272 -6.79 32.77 -22.92
N ASN A 273 -6.80 31.59 -23.53
CA ASN A 273 -8.02 30.78 -23.70
C ASN A 273 -8.29 29.87 -22.51
N ILE A 274 -7.33 29.68 -21.59
CA ILE A 274 -7.45 28.78 -20.44
C ILE A 274 -8.07 29.53 -19.25
N VAL A 275 -9.03 28.90 -18.57
CA VAL A 275 -9.70 29.42 -17.37
C VAL A 275 -9.26 28.67 -16.14
N ASP A 276 -9.21 27.33 -16.23
CA ASP A 276 -8.88 26.45 -15.11
C ASP A 276 -8.26 25.15 -15.62
N VAL A 277 -7.27 24.64 -14.89
CA VAL A 277 -6.53 23.40 -15.22
C VAL A 277 -6.51 22.50 -13.99
N ASP A 278 -7.22 21.38 -14.11
CA ASP A 278 -7.29 20.34 -13.09
C ASP A 278 -7.01 18.96 -13.71
N ALA A 279 -6.87 17.94 -12.86
CA ALA A 279 -6.69 16.58 -13.31
C ALA A 279 -7.32 15.59 -12.34
N CYS A 280 -7.77 14.46 -12.89
CA CYS A 280 -7.97 13.23 -12.12
C CYS A 280 -6.89 12.21 -12.47
N MET A 281 -6.90 11.03 -11.82
CA MET A 281 -5.85 10.01 -11.98
C MET A 281 -5.41 9.70 -13.43
N THR A 282 -6.32 9.80 -14.41
CA THR A 282 -6.00 9.47 -15.81
C THR A 282 -6.34 10.56 -16.83
N ARG A 283 -6.89 11.70 -16.41
CA ARG A 283 -7.40 12.73 -17.34
C ARG A 283 -7.04 14.13 -16.90
N LEU A 284 -6.45 14.88 -17.81
CA LEU A 284 -6.31 16.32 -17.71
C LEU A 284 -7.67 16.95 -18.04
N ARG A 285 -8.15 17.85 -17.19
CA ARG A 285 -9.43 18.56 -17.31
C ARG A 285 -9.15 20.04 -17.39
N VAL A 286 -9.50 20.65 -18.51
CA VAL A 286 -9.26 22.07 -18.73
C VAL A 286 -10.58 22.75 -19.07
N THR A 287 -10.84 23.87 -18.42
CA THR A 287 -11.94 24.78 -18.81
C THR A 287 -11.37 25.87 -19.69
N VAL A 288 -11.94 26.06 -20.87
CA VAL A 288 -11.53 27.09 -21.83
C VAL A 288 -12.60 28.16 -22.04
N LYS A 289 -12.19 29.36 -22.49
CA LYS A 289 -13.12 30.46 -22.81
C LYS A 289 -13.82 30.23 -24.15
N ASP A 290 -13.06 29.78 -25.14
CA ASP A 290 -13.54 29.54 -26.51
C ASP A 290 -13.16 28.12 -26.98
N PRO A 291 -14.13 27.19 -27.02
CA PRO A 291 -13.93 25.83 -27.51
C PRO A 291 -13.51 25.75 -28.98
N ALA A 292 -13.83 26.76 -29.80
CA ALA A 292 -13.51 26.74 -31.23
C ALA A 292 -12.02 26.90 -31.50
N LYS A 293 -11.24 27.39 -30.54
CA LYS A 293 -9.78 27.50 -30.61
C LYS A 293 -9.04 26.23 -30.21
N VAL A 294 -9.75 25.23 -29.67
CA VAL A 294 -9.15 23.97 -29.23
C VAL A 294 -8.88 23.09 -30.44
N ALA A 295 -7.64 22.59 -30.55
CA ALA A 295 -7.21 21.75 -31.66
C ALA A 295 -7.99 20.43 -31.73
N GLY A 296 -8.09 19.88 -32.96
CA GLY A 296 -8.81 18.63 -33.22
C GLY A 296 -8.16 17.39 -32.61
N LYS A 297 -8.92 16.30 -32.54
CA LYS A 297 -8.52 15.04 -31.89
C LYS A 297 -7.17 14.48 -32.37
N ASP A 298 -6.83 14.67 -33.64
CA ASP A 298 -5.60 14.13 -34.23
C ASP A 298 -4.34 14.84 -33.70
N ALA A 299 -4.42 16.15 -33.45
CA ALA A 299 -3.32 16.91 -32.86
C ALA A 299 -3.06 16.51 -31.40
N TRP A 300 -4.13 16.25 -30.63
CA TRP A 300 -4.02 15.75 -29.26
C TRP A 300 -3.44 14.33 -29.19
N LYS A 301 -3.79 13.46 -30.14
CA LYS A 301 -3.18 12.13 -30.25
C LYS A 301 -1.71 12.20 -30.60
N ALA A 302 -1.32 13.12 -31.50
CA ALA A 302 0.09 13.36 -31.83
C ALA A 302 0.91 13.79 -30.60
N GLU A 303 0.29 14.51 -29.65
CA GLU A 303 0.88 14.89 -28.37
C GLU A 303 0.71 13.85 -27.25
N GLY A 304 0.34 12.61 -27.58
CA GLY A 304 0.30 11.48 -26.65
C GLY A 304 -1.01 11.30 -25.87
N ALA A 305 -2.07 12.03 -26.19
CA ALA A 305 -3.38 11.80 -25.59
C ALA A 305 -4.02 10.51 -26.16
N LEU A 306 -4.45 9.61 -25.28
CA LEU A 306 -5.17 8.38 -25.63
C LEU A 306 -6.62 8.66 -26.07
N GLY A 307 -7.16 9.81 -25.69
CA GLY A 307 -8.50 10.23 -26.04
C GLY A 307 -8.73 11.69 -25.71
N LEU A 308 -9.64 12.32 -26.45
CA LEU A 308 -10.06 13.71 -26.26
C LEU A 308 -11.59 13.78 -26.26
N ILE A 309 -12.13 14.40 -25.22
CA ILE A 309 -13.54 14.68 -25.04
C ILE A 309 -13.70 16.20 -24.93
N LEU A 310 -14.52 16.76 -25.82
CA LEU A 310 -14.90 18.16 -25.80
C LEU A 310 -16.39 18.23 -25.46
N LYS A 311 -16.75 18.97 -24.42
CA LYS A 311 -18.14 19.19 -24.03
C LYS A 311 -18.30 20.61 -23.48
N ASP A 312 -19.12 21.41 -24.15
CA ASP A 312 -19.31 22.83 -23.83
C ASP A 312 -17.94 23.54 -23.78
N THR A 313 -17.57 24.11 -22.63
CA THR A 313 -16.27 24.74 -22.38
C THR A 313 -15.22 23.79 -21.78
N GLY A 314 -15.59 22.54 -21.53
CA GLY A 314 -14.72 21.53 -20.94
C GLY A 314 -13.95 20.71 -21.97
N VAL A 315 -12.62 20.69 -21.82
CA VAL A 315 -11.69 19.84 -22.55
C VAL A 315 -11.19 18.75 -21.60
N GLN A 316 -11.36 17.48 -21.97
CA GLN A 316 -10.76 16.37 -21.23
C GLN A 316 -9.87 15.53 -22.13
N ALA A 317 -8.57 15.52 -21.81
CA ALA A 317 -7.57 14.71 -22.50
C ALA A 317 -7.11 13.56 -21.59
N ILE A 318 -7.11 12.35 -22.14
CA ILE A 318 -6.75 11.12 -21.40
C ILE A 318 -5.26 10.88 -21.58
N TYR A 319 -4.47 11.14 -20.55
CA TYR A 319 -3.00 10.93 -20.53
C TYR A 319 -2.56 9.77 -19.63
N GLY A 320 -3.51 9.07 -18.99
CA GLY A 320 -3.18 8.06 -17.99
C GLY A 320 -2.55 8.69 -16.75
N PRO A 321 -1.72 7.95 -16.00
CA PRO A 321 -1.14 8.40 -14.72
C PRO A 321 -0.39 9.73 -14.77
N LYS A 322 0.01 10.20 -15.96
CA LYS A 322 0.70 11.47 -16.19
C LYS A 322 -0.19 12.71 -16.05
N ALA A 323 -1.51 12.54 -15.99
CA ALA A 323 -2.44 13.66 -16.01
C ALA A 323 -2.20 14.68 -14.89
N ASP A 324 -1.85 14.22 -13.69
CA ASP A 324 -1.59 15.09 -12.53
C ASP A 324 -0.27 15.87 -12.66
N VAL A 325 0.76 15.23 -13.23
CA VAL A 325 2.05 15.88 -13.53
C VAL A 325 1.86 16.96 -14.59
N LEU A 326 1.17 16.65 -15.69
CA LEU A 326 0.88 17.61 -16.75
C LEU A 326 0.06 18.80 -16.25
N LYS A 327 -0.88 18.57 -15.32
CA LYS A 327 -1.61 19.66 -14.66
C LYS A 327 -0.64 20.58 -13.91
N SER A 328 0.27 20.02 -13.09
CA SER A 328 1.24 20.81 -12.33
C SER A 328 2.10 21.66 -13.27
N ASP A 329 2.69 21.03 -14.28
CA ASP A 329 3.60 21.70 -15.21
C ASP A 329 2.89 22.81 -16.01
N ILE A 330 1.64 22.59 -16.44
CA ILE A 330 0.86 23.61 -17.13
C ILE A 330 0.55 24.79 -16.20
N ASN A 331 0.16 24.52 -14.95
CA ASN A 331 -0.10 25.59 -13.98
C ASN A 331 1.16 26.39 -13.61
N ASP A 332 2.34 25.76 -13.60
CA ASP A 332 3.61 26.46 -13.37
C ASP A 332 4.00 27.38 -14.54
N ILE A 333 3.49 27.10 -15.75
CA ILE A 333 3.77 27.86 -16.97
C ILE A 333 2.78 29.02 -17.16
N LEU A 334 1.54 28.88 -16.72
CA LEU A 334 0.45 29.85 -16.89
C LEU A 334 0.62 31.09 -15.99
#